data_AF-A0A7X7L023-F1
#
_entry.id   AF-A0A7X7L023-F1
#
_cell.length_a   1.000
_cell.length_b   1.000
_cell.length_c   1.000
_cell.angle_alpha   90.00
_cell.angle_beta   90.00
_cell.angle_gamma   90.00
#
_symmetry.space_group_name_H-M   'P 1'
#
loop_
_entity.id
_entity.type
_entity.pdbx_description
1 polymer ?
#
loop_
_entity_poly.entity_id
_entity_poly.type
_entity_poly.pdbx_seq_one_letter_code
_entity_poly.pdbx_strand_id
1 'polypeptide(L)'
;MNSRIENILILQRSKSLPANLRETLRLQGYSATTVFDVPAALKAMQELKRALFLVDCGESRQVASQTIKHLVDTPDICDYPCIVITPTPSAFKEAFDRYFMLVKPLDSPCSITLFIETLHEIEGLLPEYCKRLEKIAPHKLMASFPSQSEPQPQETEPALSPALMHPAYTSEKSIPELLFSILQQAQNLNLKGRLYNNDISERELIESGCFPDDQKVREVVRHLCLDMPQGDRKHLYRTAFILGQTTRPLNFAPELREQCAGAAFLFTHAFGPGKTDLLRANYISSINRQIRQEMALTIKESAHNTKALGFSEISALIHKMALLLEHSTPLEDDAQTVAASSLMAADLMDRICYYGGHWNPRASYLLLTKIRSGALKQIHPNVLPYLIKFLVESIGSRKPACLLSKRLRLDPMLRVAAAQARKIRPGRHEKRVEISALEPGMRLTKPLLSFDGSVLLSSDLTLDSDLIWRVWQLASIQIINTHLIVAQVDR
;
A
#
# COMPACT_ATOMS: atom_id res chain seq x y z
N MET A 1 -19.73 26.21 6.12
CA MET A 1 -20.35 25.08 5.40
C MET A 1 -20.94 24.13 6.44
N ASN A 2 -22.22 23.76 6.35
CA ASN A 2 -22.84 22.82 7.28
C ASN A 2 -22.13 21.45 7.18
N SER A 3 -21.47 21.01 8.24
CA SER A 3 -20.70 19.75 8.32
C SER A 3 -21.51 18.59 8.87
N ARG A 4 -22.83 18.63 8.72
CA ARG A 4 -23.77 17.67 9.32
C ARG A 4 -23.82 16.36 8.54
N ILE A 5 -24.04 15.24 9.22
CA ILE A 5 -24.29 13.94 8.57
C ILE A 5 -25.67 14.00 7.91
N GLU A 6 -25.79 13.44 6.71
CA GLU A 6 -27.07 13.40 5.96
C GLU A 6 -27.55 11.97 5.72
N ASN A 7 -26.60 11.04 5.53
CA ASN A 7 -26.89 9.66 5.19
C ASN A 7 -26.27 8.70 6.23
N ILE A 8 -27.03 7.71 6.67
CA ILE A 8 -26.58 6.68 7.59
C ILE A 8 -26.76 5.34 6.90
N LEU A 9 -25.64 4.67 6.64
CA LEU A 9 -25.64 3.35 6.05
C LEU A 9 -25.51 2.31 7.15
N ILE A 10 -26.44 1.35 7.20
CA ILE A 10 -26.56 0.38 8.29
C ILE A 10 -26.13 -0.99 7.78
N LEU A 11 -24.99 -1.50 8.22
CA LEU A 11 -24.63 -2.91 8.08
C LEU A 11 -25.27 -3.70 9.23
N GLN A 12 -26.36 -4.39 8.93
CA GLN A 12 -27.14 -5.10 9.94
C GLN A 12 -26.82 -6.60 9.95
N ARG A 13 -26.19 -7.10 11.01
CA ARG A 13 -25.91 -8.54 11.20
C ARG A 13 -26.92 -9.23 12.12
N SER A 14 -27.69 -8.49 12.91
CA SER A 14 -28.63 -9.04 13.88
C SER A 14 -29.80 -8.09 14.17
N LYS A 15 -30.54 -8.37 15.26
CA LYS A 15 -31.62 -7.50 15.76
C LYS A 15 -31.17 -6.61 16.94
N SER A 16 -29.86 -6.41 17.13
CA SER A 16 -29.30 -5.60 18.22
C SER A 16 -29.55 -4.08 18.10
N LEU A 17 -30.07 -3.62 16.96
CA LEU A 17 -30.41 -2.22 16.75
C LEU A 17 -31.71 -1.85 17.48
N PRO A 18 -31.85 -0.62 18.01
CA PRO A 18 -33.10 -0.16 18.60
C PRO A 18 -34.28 -0.29 17.63
N ALA A 19 -35.42 -0.82 18.10
CA ALA A 19 -36.59 -1.10 17.26
C ALA A 19 -37.11 0.11 16.45
N ASN A 20 -37.02 1.32 17.01
CA ASN A 20 -37.50 2.56 16.39
C ASN A 20 -36.39 3.38 15.71
N LEU A 21 -35.17 2.84 15.60
CA LEU A 21 -33.99 3.59 15.14
C LEU A 21 -34.23 4.30 13.81
N ARG A 22 -34.79 3.61 12.81
CA ARG A 22 -35.00 4.18 11.47
C ARG A 22 -36.03 5.31 11.48
N GLU A 23 -37.10 5.16 12.26
CA GLU A 23 -38.11 6.20 12.40
C GLU A 23 -37.54 7.42 13.13
N THR A 24 -36.78 7.22 14.20
CA THR A 24 -36.10 8.29 14.93
C THR A 24 -35.10 9.02 14.04
N LEU A 25 -34.28 8.30 13.27
CA LEU A 25 -33.33 8.90 12.31
C LEU A 25 -34.04 9.76 11.27
N ARG A 26 -35.15 9.26 10.72
CA ARG A 26 -35.97 10.01 9.76
C ARG A 26 -36.56 11.28 10.38
N LEU A 27 -37.09 11.22 11.59
CA LEU A 27 -37.62 12.38 12.32
C LEU A 27 -36.55 13.43 12.62
N GLN A 28 -35.30 12.99 12.79
CA GLN A 28 -34.13 13.87 12.98
C GLN A 28 -33.54 14.40 11.66
N GLY A 29 -34.08 13.99 10.51
CA GLY A 29 -33.69 14.47 9.18
C GLY A 29 -32.56 13.67 8.52
N TYR A 30 -32.23 12.47 9.01
CA TYR A 30 -31.25 11.58 8.37
C TYR A 30 -31.93 10.60 7.40
N SER A 31 -31.27 10.33 6.28
CA SER A 31 -31.60 9.19 5.42
C SER A 31 -30.92 7.94 5.97
N ALA A 32 -31.64 6.80 6.02
CA ALA A 32 -31.10 5.55 6.53
C ALA A 32 -31.29 4.41 5.52
N THR A 33 -30.19 3.76 5.12
CA THR A 33 -30.21 2.65 4.15
C THR A 33 -29.54 1.43 4.75
N THR A 34 -30.09 0.24 4.53
CA THR A 34 -29.52 -1.02 5.08
C THR A 34 -28.81 -1.81 4.00
N VAL A 35 -27.66 -2.34 4.37
CA VAL A 35 -26.80 -3.21 3.55
C VAL A 35 -26.48 -4.47 4.35
N PHE A 36 -26.20 -5.57 3.64
CA PHE A 36 -26.06 -6.90 4.26
C PHE A 36 -24.63 -7.46 4.23
N ASP A 37 -23.73 -6.79 3.52
CA ASP A 37 -22.33 -7.14 3.44
C ASP A 37 -21.44 -5.90 3.31
N VAL A 38 -20.15 -6.08 3.61
CA VAL A 38 -19.14 -5.02 3.65
C VAL A 38 -18.82 -4.47 2.25
N PRO A 39 -18.71 -5.30 1.18
CA PRO A 39 -18.54 -4.79 -0.18
C PRO A 39 -19.67 -3.85 -0.64
N ALA A 40 -20.93 -4.25 -0.43
CA ALA A 40 -22.09 -3.41 -0.73
C ALA A 40 -22.10 -2.14 0.11
N ALA A 41 -21.68 -2.25 1.37
CA ALA A 41 -21.54 -1.10 2.24
C ALA A 41 -20.51 -0.08 1.71
N LEU A 42 -19.33 -0.55 1.31
CA LEU A 42 -18.28 0.30 0.76
C LEU A 42 -18.76 1.03 -0.51
N LYS A 43 -19.43 0.31 -1.41
CA LYS A 43 -19.97 0.91 -2.64
C LYS A 43 -20.96 2.05 -2.33
N ALA A 44 -21.91 1.81 -1.44
CA ALA A 44 -22.88 2.84 -1.06
C ALA A 44 -22.22 4.02 -0.33
N MET A 45 -21.21 3.80 0.52
CA MET A 45 -20.46 4.87 1.19
C MET A 45 -19.66 5.76 0.20
N GLN A 46 -19.28 5.24 -0.96
CA GLN A 46 -18.60 6.01 -2.02
C GLN A 46 -19.56 6.92 -2.79
N GLU A 47 -20.83 6.51 -2.94
CA GLU A 47 -21.86 7.25 -3.66
C GLU A 47 -22.55 8.30 -2.77
N LEU A 48 -22.68 8.01 -1.48
CA LEU A 48 -23.40 8.85 -0.52
C LEU A 48 -22.53 10.00 0.00
N LYS A 49 -23.03 11.22 -0.17
CA LYS A 49 -22.41 12.41 0.44
C LYS A 49 -22.67 12.41 1.95
N ARG A 50 -21.66 12.82 2.72
CA ARG A 50 -21.77 13.03 4.19
C ARG A 50 -22.39 11.82 4.90
N ALA A 51 -21.84 10.65 4.58
CA ALA A 51 -22.33 9.38 5.05
C ALA A 51 -21.64 8.95 6.36
N LEU A 52 -22.41 8.37 7.26
CA LEU A 52 -21.95 7.66 8.45
C LEU A 52 -22.23 6.18 8.29
N PHE A 53 -21.24 5.37 8.66
CA PHE A 53 -21.41 3.93 8.66
C PHE A 53 -21.80 3.40 10.04
N LEU A 54 -23.02 2.89 10.19
CA LEU A 54 -23.48 2.19 11.38
C LEU A 54 -23.30 0.68 11.19
N VAL A 55 -22.52 0.04 12.05
CA VAL A 55 -22.28 -1.40 12.00
C VAL A 55 -22.89 -2.06 13.23
N ASP A 56 -23.84 -2.96 13.00
CA ASP A 56 -24.27 -3.94 13.98
C ASP A 56 -23.40 -5.21 13.84
N CYS A 57 -22.57 -5.48 14.85
CA CYS A 57 -21.68 -6.64 14.89
C CYS A 57 -22.34 -7.91 15.46
N GLY A 58 -23.63 -7.87 15.81
CA GLY A 58 -24.35 -9.00 16.38
C GLY A 58 -24.17 -9.15 17.89
N GLU A 59 -24.96 -10.05 18.48
CA GLU A 59 -25.05 -10.24 19.93
C GLU A 59 -23.93 -11.11 20.53
N SER A 60 -23.16 -11.81 19.69
CA SER A 60 -22.09 -12.70 20.14
C SER A 60 -20.69 -12.18 19.77
N ARG A 61 -19.72 -12.44 20.65
CA ARG A 61 -18.31 -12.05 20.44
C ARG A 61 -17.71 -12.66 19.17
N GLN A 62 -18.14 -13.86 18.79
CA GLN A 62 -17.65 -14.55 17.58
C GLN A 62 -18.11 -13.85 16.30
N VAL A 63 -19.40 -13.52 16.20
CA VAL A 63 -19.96 -12.79 15.04
C VAL A 63 -19.36 -11.37 14.97
N ALA A 64 -19.17 -10.73 16.12
CA ALA A 64 -18.50 -9.45 16.20
C ALA A 64 -17.05 -9.52 15.72
N SER A 65 -16.29 -10.54 16.15
CA SER A 65 -14.91 -10.72 15.70
C SER A 65 -14.81 -10.96 14.19
N GLN A 66 -15.74 -11.72 13.61
CA GLN A 66 -15.76 -11.95 12.16
C GLN A 66 -16.13 -10.69 11.39
N THR A 67 -17.13 -9.93 11.87
CA THR A 67 -17.58 -8.69 11.24
C THR A 67 -16.48 -7.63 11.29
N ILE A 68 -15.88 -7.41 12.45
CA ILE A 68 -14.76 -6.45 12.63
C ILE A 68 -13.56 -6.87 11.79
N LYS A 69 -13.22 -8.16 11.74
CA LYS A 69 -12.17 -8.66 10.85
C LYS A 69 -12.46 -8.33 9.39
N HIS A 70 -13.69 -8.56 8.91
CA HIS A 70 -14.07 -8.26 7.53
C HIS A 70 -13.96 -6.75 7.21
N LEU A 71 -14.34 -5.89 8.15
CA LEU A 71 -14.15 -4.44 8.02
C LEU A 71 -12.68 -4.07 7.90
N VAL A 72 -11.84 -4.61 8.81
CA VAL A 72 -10.39 -4.38 8.82
C VAL A 72 -9.72 -4.89 7.55
N ASP A 73 -10.18 -6.02 7.02
CA ASP A 73 -9.70 -6.61 5.76
C ASP A 73 -10.18 -5.81 4.52
N THR A 74 -11.03 -4.79 4.70
CA THR A 74 -11.55 -3.88 3.68
C THR A 74 -11.15 -2.43 4.00
N PRO A 75 -9.87 -2.05 3.80
CA PRO A 75 -9.30 -0.84 4.44
C PRO A 75 -10.03 0.46 4.11
N ASP A 76 -10.57 0.58 2.89
CA ASP A 76 -11.26 1.79 2.45
C ASP A 76 -12.52 2.10 3.26
N ILE A 77 -13.17 1.08 3.84
CA ILE A 77 -14.39 1.28 4.63
C ILE A 77 -14.07 1.85 6.03
N CYS A 78 -12.88 1.60 6.54
CA CYS A 78 -12.42 2.09 7.84
C CYS A 78 -12.04 3.58 7.82
N ASP A 79 -11.92 4.17 6.64
CA ASP A 79 -11.66 5.60 6.50
C ASP A 79 -12.93 6.44 6.76
N TYR A 80 -14.13 5.86 6.64
CA TYR A 80 -15.38 6.56 6.87
C TYR A 80 -15.72 6.67 8.37
N PRO A 81 -16.43 7.74 8.79
CA PRO A 81 -16.87 7.85 10.18
C PRO A 81 -17.84 6.72 10.50
N CYS A 82 -17.63 6.06 11.63
CA CYS A 82 -18.34 4.83 11.95
C CYS A 82 -18.84 4.76 13.40
N ILE A 83 -20.04 4.21 13.60
CA ILE A 83 -20.52 3.73 14.90
C ILE A 83 -20.56 2.21 14.84
N VAL A 84 -19.91 1.54 15.79
CA VAL A 84 -19.86 0.07 15.85
C VAL A 84 -20.56 -0.42 17.11
N ILE A 85 -21.66 -1.15 16.98
CA ILE A 85 -22.40 -1.74 18.10
C ILE A 85 -21.94 -3.19 18.29
N THR A 86 -21.40 -3.54 19.46
CA THR A 86 -20.79 -4.85 19.74
C THR A 86 -20.89 -5.24 21.23
N PRO A 87 -21.03 -6.52 21.60
CA PRO A 87 -21.22 -6.96 23.00
C PRO A 87 -20.00 -6.78 23.91
N THR A 88 -18.82 -6.47 23.35
CA THR A 88 -17.58 -6.20 24.13
C THR A 88 -16.66 -5.20 23.40
N PRO A 89 -17.00 -3.90 23.34
CA PRO A 89 -16.21 -2.85 22.67
C PRO A 89 -14.74 -2.84 23.07
N SER A 90 -14.48 -3.02 24.37
CA SER A 90 -13.13 -3.02 24.95
C SER A 90 -12.24 -4.12 24.38
N ALA A 91 -12.80 -5.28 24.01
CA ALA A 91 -12.07 -6.41 23.43
C ALA A 91 -11.57 -6.12 22.01
N PHE A 92 -12.18 -5.15 21.32
CA PHE A 92 -11.82 -4.76 19.95
C PHE A 92 -11.18 -3.37 19.90
N LYS A 93 -10.87 -2.78 21.06
CA LYS A 93 -10.30 -1.44 21.15
C LYS A 93 -9.03 -1.28 20.31
N GLU A 94 -8.16 -2.28 20.31
CA GLU A 94 -6.96 -2.24 19.46
C GLU A 94 -7.33 -2.15 17.97
N ALA A 95 -8.33 -2.91 17.51
CA ALA A 95 -8.78 -2.86 16.13
C ALA A 95 -9.40 -1.49 15.79
N PHE A 96 -10.21 -0.93 16.69
CA PHE A 96 -10.80 0.40 16.51
C PHE A 96 -9.75 1.51 16.44
N ASP A 97 -8.83 1.56 17.41
CA ASP A 97 -7.79 2.58 17.49
C ASP A 97 -6.78 2.46 16.33
N ARG A 98 -6.56 1.24 15.82
CA ARG A 98 -5.60 0.98 14.76
C ARG A 98 -6.21 1.21 13.40
N TYR A 99 -7.36 0.61 13.08
CA TYR A 99 -7.82 0.52 11.70
C TYR A 99 -8.73 1.67 11.27
N PHE A 100 -9.52 2.25 12.18
CA PHE A 100 -10.54 3.23 11.82
C PHE A 100 -10.06 4.68 11.98
N MET A 101 -10.43 5.56 11.06
CA MET A 101 -10.09 6.98 11.13
C MET A 101 -10.90 7.73 12.17
N LEU A 102 -12.20 7.42 12.26
CA LEU A 102 -13.12 7.92 13.27
C LEU A 102 -14.14 6.83 13.58
N VAL A 103 -14.06 6.26 14.78
CA VAL A 103 -15.01 5.23 15.23
C VAL A 103 -15.46 5.49 16.65
N LYS A 104 -16.75 5.29 16.91
CA LYS A 104 -17.31 5.23 18.25
C LYS A 104 -17.95 3.87 18.48
N PRO A 105 -17.34 3.03 19.32
CA PRO A 105 -17.93 1.74 19.62
C PRO A 105 -18.96 1.89 20.76
N LEU A 106 -20.07 1.17 20.65
CA LEU A 106 -21.16 1.13 21.62
C LEU A 106 -21.42 -0.32 22.04
N ASP A 107 -21.82 -0.49 23.30
CA ASP A 107 -22.22 -1.80 23.81
C ASP A 107 -23.51 -2.28 23.14
N SER A 108 -23.57 -3.57 22.82
CA SER A 108 -24.80 -4.28 22.44
C SER A 108 -25.43 -4.90 23.68
N PRO A 109 -26.75 -4.74 23.92
CA PRO A 109 -27.70 -3.95 23.13
C PRO A 109 -27.54 -2.44 23.37
N CYS A 110 -27.75 -1.64 22.32
CA CYS A 110 -27.63 -0.17 22.39
C CYS A 110 -29.00 0.49 22.59
N SER A 111 -29.10 1.51 23.44
CA SER A 111 -30.30 2.34 23.56
C SER A 111 -30.36 3.40 22.44
N ILE A 112 -31.57 3.85 22.08
CA ILE A 112 -31.73 4.90 21.07
C ILE A 112 -31.12 6.24 21.52
N THR A 113 -31.25 6.57 22.81
CA THR A 113 -30.69 7.80 23.39
C THR A 113 -29.17 7.82 23.26
N LEU A 114 -28.51 6.74 23.68
CA LEU A 114 -27.06 6.62 23.61
C LEU A 114 -26.54 6.68 22.16
N PHE A 115 -27.28 6.07 21.22
CA PHE A 115 -26.94 6.15 19.81
C PHE A 115 -27.02 7.60 19.29
N ILE A 116 -28.09 8.34 19.61
CA ILE A 116 -28.26 9.73 19.15
C ILE A 116 -27.22 10.66 19.78
N GLU A 117 -26.89 10.49 21.07
CA GLU A 117 -25.80 11.22 21.72
C GLU A 117 -24.47 10.98 21.01
N THR A 118 -24.16 9.71 20.71
CA THR A 118 -22.93 9.33 20.00
C THR A 118 -22.89 9.86 18.57
N LEU A 119 -24.05 9.91 17.89
CA LEU A 119 -24.18 10.51 16.58
C LEU A 119 -23.80 12.00 16.62
N HIS A 120 -24.34 12.77 17.57
CA HIS A 120 -23.97 14.18 17.75
C HIS A 120 -22.51 14.36 18.14
N GLU A 121 -21.94 13.47 18.96
CA GLU A 121 -20.50 13.49 19.25
C GLU A 121 -19.66 13.33 17.98
N ILE A 122 -20.01 12.38 17.11
CA ILE A 122 -19.32 12.20 15.82
C ILE A 122 -19.47 13.45 14.96
N GLU A 123 -20.66 14.05 14.87
CA GLU A 123 -20.87 15.30 14.13
C GLU A 123 -19.99 16.44 14.63
N GLY A 124 -19.78 16.54 15.95
CA GLY A 124 -18.85 17.51 16.56
C GLY A 124 -17.38 17.25 16.18
N LEU A 125 -17.01 16.00 15.91
CA LEU A 125 -15.65 15.60 15.51
C LEU A 125 -15.42 15.66 13.99
N LEU A 126 -16.48 15.81 13.18
CA LEU A 126 -16.39 15.84 11.72
C LEU A 126 -15.45 16.92 11.17
N PRO A 127 -15.40 18.16 11.68
CA PRO A 127 -14.49 19.18 11.15
C PRO A 127 -13.01 18.77 11.25
N GLU A 128 -12.60 18.13 12.36
CA GLU A 128 -11.23 17.64 12.53
C GLU A 128 -10.98 16.39 11.69
N TYR A 129 -11.96 15.48 11.63
CA TYR A 129 -11.91 14.33 10.74
C TYR A 129 -11.74 14.73 9.28
N CYS A 130 -12.52 15.69 8.77
CA CYS A 130 -12.40 16.19 7.40
C CYS A 130 -11.02 16.77 7.13
N LYS A 131 -10.47 17.60 8.04
CA LYS A 131 -9.08 18.10 7.91
C LYS A 131 -8.05 16.98 7.84
N ARG A 132 -8.24 15.91 8.63
CA ARG A 132 -7.36 14.72 8.58
C ARG A 132 -7.55 13.95 7.28
N LEU A 133 -8.78 13.82 6.79
CA LEU A 133 -9.10 13.15 5.54
C LEU A 133 -8.60 13.95 4.32
N GLU A 134 -8.63 15.28 4.32
CA GLU A 134 -8.00 16.14 3.29
C GLU A 134 -6.51 15.83 3.16
N LYS A 135 -5.86 15.58 4.30
CA LYS A 135 -4.43 15.28 4.34
C LYS A 135 -4.11 13.83 3.92
N ILE A 136 -5.01 12.88 4.19
CA ILE A 136 -4.75 11.44 4.07
C ILE A 136 -5.35 10.83 2.79
N ALA A 137 -6.52 11.32 2.35
CA ALA A 137 -7.27 10.84 1.20
C ALA A 137 -8.17 11.96 0.61
N PRO A 138 -7.58 13.03 0.02
CA PRO A 138 -8.33 14.21 -0.46
C PRO A 138 -9.40 13.88 -1.52
N HIS A 139 -9.17 12.85 -2.33
CA HIS A 139 -10.12 12.33 -3.31
C HIS A 139 -11.45 11.86 -2.69
N LYS A 140 -11.46 11.47 -1.40
CA LYS A 140 -12.67 11.03 -0.69
C LYS A 140 -13.56 12.20 -0.22
N LEU A 141 -13.05 13.44 -0.24
CA LEU A 141 -13.82 14.64 0.11
C LEU A 141 -14.40 15.34 -1.11
N MET A 142 -13.79 15.14 -2.28
CA MET A 142 -14.24 15.71 -3.55
C MET A 142 -15.22 14.79 -4.27
N ALA A 143 -16.31 14.39 -3.61
CA ALA A 143 -17.51 13.90 -4.29
C ALA A 143 -18.21 15.07 -5.02
N SER A 144 -17.48 15.64 -5.97
CA SER A 144 -17.94 16.55 -7.00
C SER A 144 -16.96 16.45 -8.17
N PHE A 145 -17.14 15.43 -9.01
CA PHE A 145 -17.04 15.61 -10.44
C PHE A 145 -18.42 15.35 -11.05
N PRO A 146 -19.12 16.37 -11.56
CA PRO A 146 -20.29 16.19 -12.39
C PRO A 146 -19.89 16.20 -13.86
N SER A 147 -20.23 15.15 -14.60
CA SER A 147 -20.87 15.29 -15.91
C SER A 147 -21.46 13.95 -16.33
N GLN A 148 -22.77 14.01 -16.56
CA GLN A 148 -23.64 13.02 -17.18
C GLN A 148 -22.95 12.00 -18.09
N SER A 149 -22.96 10.76 -17.64
CA SER A 149 -23.25 9.61 -18.49
C SER A 149 -23.89 8.57 -17.58
N GLU A 150 -24.97 7.96 -18.05
CA GLU A 150 -25.76 6.93 -17.37
C GLU A 150 -24.87 5.91 -16.63
N PRO A 151 -25.36 5.28 -15.55
CA PRO A 151 -24.63 4.23 -14.86
C PRO A 151 -24.37 3.08 -15.83
N GLN A 152 -23.22 3.08 -16.48
CA GLN A 152 -22.72 1.89 -17.13
C GLN A 152 -22.46 0.85 -16.03
N PRO A 153 -22.92 -0.40 -16.23
CA PRO A 153 -22.60 -1.47 -15.30
C PRO A 153 -21.09 -1.53 -15.14
N GLN A 154 -20.60 -1.49 -13.90
CA GLN A 154 -19.20 -1.75 -13.58
C GLN A 154 -18.87 -3.17 -14.03
N GLU A 155 -18.33 -3.30 -15.23
CA GLU A 155 -17.64 -4.51 -15.65
C GLU A 155 -16.47 -4.72 -14.67
N THR A 156 -16.52 -5.81 -13.90
CA THR A 156 -15.32 -6.36 -13.28
C THR A 156 -14.25 -6.42 -14.36
N GLU A 157 -13.15 -5.69 -14.16
CA GLU A 157 -12.07 -5.62 -15.14
C GLU A 157 -11.72 -7.05 -15.59
N PRO A 158 -11.83 -7.35 -16.90
CA PRO A 158 -11.54 -8.70 -17.38
C PRO A 158 -10.12 -9.06 -16.98
N ALA A 159 -9.93 -10.29 -16.52
CA ALA A 159 -8.61 -10.79 -16.17
C ALA A 159 -7.64 -10.53 -17.33
N LEU A 160 -6.43 -10.07 -17.00
CA LEU A 160 -5.38 -9.76 -17.99
C LEU A 160 -5.25 -10.93 -18.97
N SER A 161 -5.36 -10.65 -20.28
CA SER A 161 -5.31 -11.70 -21.30
C SER A 161 -4.02 -12.52 -21.15
N PRO A 162 -4.07 -13.87 -21.22
CA PRO A 162 -2.87 -14.71 -21.20
C PRO A 162 -1.80 -14.31 -22.21
N ALA A 163 -2.19 -13.77 -23.36
CA ALA A 163 -1.26 -13.29 -24.39
C ALA A 163 -0.45 -12.05 -23.98
N LEU A 164 -0.90 -11.31 -22.98
CA LEU A 164 -0.22 -10.12 -22.45
C LEU A 164 0.62 -10.43 -21.21
N MET A 165 0.46 -11.62 -20.62
CA MET A 165 1.22 -12.06 -19.46
C MET A 165 2.52 -12.73 -19.87
N HIS A 166 3.55 -12.57 -19.04
CA HIS A 166 4.78 -13.34 -19.20
C HIS A 166 4.51 -14.84 -18.95
N PRO A 167 5.04 -15.78 -19.76
CA PRO A 167 4.80 -17.23 -19.61
C PRO A 167 5.17 -17.80 -18.22
N ALA A 168 6.12 -17.17 -17.52
CA ALA A 168 6.45 -17.58 -16.14
C ALA A 168 5.25 -17.50 -15.18
N TYR A 169 4.29 -16.60 -15.42
CA TYR A 169 3.07 -16.48 -14.59
C TYR A 169 2.00 -17.53 -14.86
N THR A 170 2.17 -18.32 -15.93
CA THR A 170 1.30 -19.46 -16.26
C THR A 170 1.87 -20.79 -15.77
N SER A 171 3.05 -20.79 -15.14
CA SER A 171 3.62 -21.99 -14.52
C SER A 171 2.80 -22.42 -13.29
N GLU A 172 2.86 -23.71 -12.93
CA GLU A 172 2.20 -24.26 -11.73
C GLU A 172 2.77 -23.73 -10.41
N LYS A 173 3.93 -23.06 -10.45
CA LYS A 173 4.59 -22.51 -9.26
C LYS A 173 3.78 -21.35 -8.69
N SER A 174 3.73 -21.27 -7.36
CA SER A 174 3.20 -20.08 -6.69
C SER A 174 4.07 -18.86 -6.99
N ILE A 175 3.50 -17.65 -6.93
CA ILE A 175 4.25 -16.40 -7.14
C ILE A 175 5.44 -16.29 -6.17
N PRO A 176 5.30 -16.55 -4.86
CA PRO A 176 6.44 -16.55 -3.95
C PRO A 176 7.57 -17.48 -4.43
N GLU A 177 7.27 -18.72 -4.82
CA GLU A 177 8.27 -19.67 -5.29
C GLU A 177 8.98 -19.19 -6.57
N LEU A 178 8.22 -18.66 -7.53
CA LEU A 178 8.80 -18.06 -8.74
C LEU A 178 9.80 -16.97 -8.38
N LEU A 179 9.41 -16.01 -7.53
CA LEU A 179 10.24 -14.86 -7.19
C LEU A 179 11.47 -15.24 -6.36
N PHE A 180 11.33 -16.16 -5.41
CA PHE A 180 12.47 -16.68 -4.64
C PHE A 180 13.45 -17.45 -5.53
N SER A 181 12.98 -18.19 -6.53
CA SER A 181 13.86 -18.90 -7.46
C SER A 181 14.76 -17.95 -8.26
N ILE A 182 14.27 -16.74 -8.57
CA ILE A 182 15.04 -15.70 -9.23
C ILE A 182 16.01 -15.04 -8.23
N LEU A 183 15.56 -14.72 -7.01
CA LEU A 183 16.42 -14.11 -5.99
C LEU A 183 17.59 -15.01 -5.56
N GLN A 184 17.38 -16.33 -5.50
CA GLN A 184 18.45 -17.28 -5.15
C GLN A 184 19.62 -17.25 -6.15
N GLN A 185 19.37 -16.86 -7.40
CA GLN A 185 20.43 -16.69 -8.40
C GLN A 185 21.27 -15.43 -8.14
N ALA A 186 20.70 -14.42 -7.46
CA ALA A 186 21.35 -13.17 -7.09
C ALA A 186 21.89 -13.23 -5.64
N GLN A 187 22.98 -13.98 -5.43
CA GLN A 187 23.58 -14.13 -4.09
C GLN A 187 23.99 -12.78 -3.47
N ASN A 188 23.79 -12.62 -2.15
CA ASN A 188 24.22 -11.46 -1.34
C ASN A 188 23.82 -10.09 -1.88
N LEU A 189 22.60 -9.99 -2.42
CA LEU A 189 22.08 -8.76 -2.98
C LEU A 189 21.68 -7.75 -1.88
N ASN A 190 22.27 -6.55 -1.92
CA ASN A 190 21.88 -5.39 -1.11
C ASN A 190 21.48 -4.26 -2.04
N LEU A 191 20.19 -3.93 -2.07
CA LEU A 191 19.60 -2.93 -2.95
C LEU A 191 19.45 -1.56 -2.29
N LYS A 192 20.08 -1.34 -1.12
CA LYS A 192 20.03 -0.09 -0.36
C LYS A 192 18.59 0.36 -0.01
N GLY A 193 17.61 -0.54 0.00
CA GLY A 193 16.22 -0.21 0.33
C GLY A 193 16.08 0.40 1.73
N ARG A 194 17.01 0.09 2.63
CA ARG A 194 17.08 0.69 3.96
C ARG A 194 17.11 2.23 3.98
N LEU A 195 17.54 2.87 2.89
CA LEU A 195 17.60 4.33 2.75
C LEU A 195 16.24 4.94 2.37
N TYR A 196 15.37 4.16 1.74
CA TYR A 196 14.12 4.63 1.14
C TYR A 196 13.06 5.05 2.17
N ASN A 197 12.94 4.34 3.29
CA ASN A 197 11.94 4.62 4.32
C ASN A 197 12.29 5.80 5.25
N ASN A 198 13.50 6.35 5.13
CA ASN A 198 13.93 7.52 5.88
C ASN A 198 13.55 8.78 5.09
N ASP A 199 13.46 9.93 5.77
CA ASP A 199 13.32 11.23 5.10
C ASP A 199 14.67 11.60 4.47
N ILE A 200 15.02 10.87 3.41
CA ILE A 200 16.26 11.04 2.65
C ILE A 200 16.20 12.37 1.89
N SER A 201 17.27 13.14 1.97
CA SER A 201 17.34 14.42 1.28
C SER A 201 17.47 14.23 -0.23
N GLU A 202 17.03 15.23 -1.00
CA GLU A 202 17.21 15.25 -2.46
C GLU A 202 18.69 15.10 -2.83
N ARG A 203 19.58 15.74 -2.05
CA ARG A 203 21.03 15.64 -2.21
C ARG A 203 21.54 14.20 -2.04
N GLU A 204 21.12 13.50 -0.99
CA GLU A 204 21.53 12.11 -0.75
C GLU A 204 20.99 11.16 -1.83
N LEU A 205 19.79 11.41 -2.36
CA LEU A 205 19.25 10.67 -3.50
C LEU A 205 20.13 10.86 -4.74
N ILE A 206 20.48 12.11 -5.06
CA ILE A 206 21.37 12.46 -6.19
C ILE A 206 22.75 11.80 -6.02
N GLU A 207 23.37 11.93 -4.84
CA GLU A 207 24.68 11.33 -4.52
C GLU A 207 24.65 9.79 -4.56
N SER A 208 23.46 9.18 -4.45
CA SER A 208 23.29 7.73 -4.57
C SER A 208 23.30 7.22 -6.02
N GLY A 209 23.54 8.09 -7.00
CA GLY A 209 23.69 7.74 -8.42
C GLY A 209 22.35 7.56 -9.15
N CYS A 210 21.31 8.28 -8.73
CA CYS A 210 20.01 8.23 -9.39
C CYS A 210 19.85 9.27 -10.52
N PHE A 211 20.85 10.14 -10.72
CA PHE A 211 20.79 11.24 -11.69
C PHE A 211 21.48 10.85 -13.01
N PRO A 212 20.98 11.28 -14.18
CA PRO A 212 21.60 10.97 -15.48
C PRO A 212 23.05 11.45 -15.55
N ASP A 213 23.92 10.74 -16.26
CA ASP A 213 25.30 11.15 -16.54
C ASP A 213 25.40 12.07 -17.76
N ASP A 214 24.50 11.97 -18.74
CA ASP A 214 24.48 12.86 -19.91
C ASP A 214 24.15 14.31 -19.49
N GLN A 215 25.02 15.25 -19.84
CA GLN A 215 24.86 16.65 -19.45
C GLN A 215 23.57 17.30 -20.00
N LYS A 216 23.19 17.00 -21.24
CA LYS A 216 21.98 17.56 -21.86
C LYS A 216 20.74 17.02 -21.18
N VAL A 217 20.72 15.72 -20.87
CA VAL A 217 19.60 15.11 -20.11
C VAL A 217 19.51 15.74 -18.72
N ARG A 218 20.64 15.92 -18.03
CA ARG A 218 20.69 16.58 -16.72
C ARG A 218 20.12 18.01 -16.74
N GLU A 219 20.44 18.80 -17.76
CA GLU A 219 19.93 20.16 -17.89
C GLU A 219 18.41 20.18 -18.03
N VAL A 220 17.85 19.31 -18.88
CA VAL A 220 16.39 19.18 -19.04
C VAL A 220 15.72 18.70 -17.75
N VAL A 221 16.29 17.68 -17.09
CA VAL A 221 15.75 17.17 -15.82
C VAL A 221 15.76 18.25 -14.73
N ARG A 222 16.82 19.07 -14.67
CA ARG A 222 16.88 20.20 -13.72
C ARG A 222 15.77 21.21 -13.98
N HIS A 223 15.55 21.59 -15.25
CA HIS A 223 14.47 22.51 -15.60
C HIS A 223 13.10 21.93 -15.21
N LEU A 224 12.82 20.67 -15.58
CA LEU A 224 11.59 19.99 -15.20
C LEU A 224 11.37 19.98 -13.69
N CYS A 225 12.40 19.65 -12.90
CA CYS A 225 12.31 19.57 -11.45
C CYS A 225 12.17 20.95 -10.76
N LEU A 226 12.67 22.02 -11.37
CA LEU A 226 12.51 23.39 -10.86
C LEU A 226 11.06 23.88 -10.97
N ASP A 227 10.36 23.45 -12.02
CA ASP A 227 8.96 23.83 -12.27
C ASP A 227 7.95 23.02 -11.45
N MET A 228 8.41 22.00 -10.72
CA MET A 228 7.57 21.09 -9.93
C MET A 228 7.54 21.44 -8.43
N PRO A 229 6.38 21.28 -7.75
CA PRO A 229 6.31 21.35 -6.31
C PRO A 229 7.28 20.37 -5.63
N GLN A 230 7.80 20.74 -4.45
CA GLN A 230 8.82 19.94 -3.74
C GLN A 230 8.40 18.47 -3.51
N GLY A 231 7.14 18.22 -3.17
CA GLY A 231 6.65 16.85 -2.96
C GLY A 231 6.72 16.00 -4.24
N ASP A 232 6.40 16.62 -5.37
CA ASP A 232 6.29 15.97 -6.68
C ASP A 232 7.69 15.72 -7.27
N ARG A 233 8.63 16.66 -7.15
CA ARG A 233 10.04 16.41 -7.55
C ARG A 233 10.70 15.35 -6.66
N LYS A 234 10.42 15.32 -5.35
CA LYS A 234 10.93 14.27 -4.44
C LYS A 234 10.45 12.88 -4.86
N HIS A 235 9.22 12.76 -5.38
CA HIS A 235 8.72 11.52 -5.97
C HIS A 235 9.62 11.07 -7.14
N LEU A 236 9.97 11.95 -8.08
CA LEU A 236 10.86 11.61 -9.19
C LEU A 236 12.24 11.12 -8.72
N TYR A 237 12.86 11.81 -7.76
CA TYR A 237 14.15 11.37 -7.21
C TYR A 237 14.07 10.00 -6.52
N ARG A 238 12.98 9.72 -5.79
CA ARG A 238 12.80 8.40 -5.16
C ARG A 238 12.50 7.32 -6.20
N THR A 239 11.68 7.61 -7.20
CA THR A 239 11.44 6.70 -8.34
C THR A 239 12.74 6.36 -9.07
N ALA A 240 13.58 7.37 -9.38
CA ALA A 240 14.89 7.17 -9.98
C ALA A 240 15.82 6.35 -9.08
N PHE A 241 15.80 6.60 -7.76
CA PHE A 241 16.58 5.81 -6.80
C PHE A 241 16.13 4.35 -6.76
N ILE A 242 14.83 4.08 -6.63
CA ILE A 242 14.27 2.72 -6.65
C ILE A 242 14.65 2.03 -7.96
N LEU A 243 14.47 2.70 -9.10
CA LEU A 243 14.80 2.17 -10.42
C LEU A 243 16.29 1.82 -10.54
N GLY A 244 17.19 2.74 -10.18
CA GLY A 244 18.63 2.52 -10.25
C GLY A 244 19.10 1.36 -9.36
N GLN A 245 18.52 1.22 -8.16
CA GLN A 245 18.87 0.08 -7.29
C GLN A 245 18.32 -1.24 -7.82
N THR A 246 17.05 -1.28 -8.25
CA THR A 246 16.37 -2.52 -8.66
C THR A 246 16.80 -3.04 -10.02
N THR A 247 17.35 -2.19 -10.89
CA THR A 247 17.87 -2.58 -12.21
C THR A 247 19.34 -3.00 -12.19
N ARG A 248 20.09 -2.67 -11.12
CA ARG A 248 21.50 -3.06 -10.96
C ARG A 248 21.76 -4.57 -11.18
N PRO A 249 20.91 -5.50 -10.71
CA PRO A 249 21.12 -6.94 -10.91
C PRO A 249 20.72 -7.43 -12.31
N LEU A 250 20.03 -6.61 -13.10
CA LEU A 250 19.50 -6.99 -14.42
C LEU A 250 20.55 -6.93 -15.55
N ASN A 251 21.80 -6.58 -15.22
CA ASN A 251 22.93 -6.54 -16.15
C ASN A 251 22.69 -5.75 -17.45
N PHE A 252 21.88 -4.69 -17.39
CA PHE A 252 21.63 -3.81 -18.54
C PHE A 252 22.93 -3.21 -19.08
N ALA A 253 22.98 -2.99 -20.39
CA ALA A 253 24.05 -2.23 -21.04
C ALA A 253 24.12 -0.80 -20.45
N PRO A 254 25.31 -0.18 -20.37
CA PRO A 254 25.48 1.17 -19.82
C PRO A 254 24.51 2.20 -20.43
N GLU A 255 24.28 2.13 -21.74
CA GLU A 255 23.41 3.03 -22.47
C GLU A 255 21.95 2.90 -22.00
N LEU A 256 21.48 1.68 -21.76
CA LEU A 256 20.13 1.44 -21.25
C LEU A 256 19.98 1.88 -19.78
N ARG A 257 21.04 1.78 -18.96
CA ARG A 257 21.02 2.31 -17.60
C ARG A 257 20.87 3.82 -17.60
N GLU A 258 21.58 4.50 -18.50
CA GLU A 258 21.47 5.94 -18.69
C GLU A 258 20.06 6.33 -19.18
N GLN A 259 19.50 5.56 -20.11
CA GLN A 259 18.11 5.74 -20.55
C GLN A 259 17.10 5.59 -19.40
N CYS A 260 17.28 4.58 -18.53
CA CYS A 260 16.47 4.41 -17.32
C CYS A 260 16.58 5.62 -16.38
N ALA A 261 17.79 6.12 -16.14
CA ALA A 261 18.02 7.27 -15.28
C ALA A 261 17.28 8.51 -15.82
N GLY A 262 17.37 8.79 -17.12
CA GLY A 262 16.64 9.89 -17.74
C GLY A 262 15.11 9.68 -17.74
N ALA A 263 14.66 8.47 -18.06
CA ALA A 263 13.23 8.14 -18.13
C ALA A 263 12.53 8.28 -16.78
N ALA A 264 13.22 8.00 -15.67
CA ALA A 264 12.68 8.16 -14.31
C ALA A 264 12.26 9.60 -13.96
N PHE A 265 12.75 10.59 -14.69
CA PHE A 265 12.30 11.98 -14.57
C PHE A 265 11.40 12.38 -15.72
N LEU A 266 11.77 12.03 -16.95
CA LEU A 266 11.11 12.53 -18.15
C LEU A 266 9.75 11.86 -18.43
N PHE A 267 9.42 10.74 -17.77
CA PHE A 267 8.08 10.15 -17.88
C PHE A 267 6.97 11.10 -17.39
N THR A 268 7.30 12.09 -16.56
CA THR A 268 6.36 13.09 -16.06
C THR A 268 6.36 14.42 -16.82
N HIS A 269 7.03 14.53 -17.96
CA HIS A 269 7.16 15.79 -18.70
C HIS A 269 5.81 16.43 -19.08
N ALA A 270 4.77 15.63 -19.38
CA ALA A 270 3.42 16.13 -19.67
C ALA A 270 2.53 16.34 -18.42
N PHE A 271 3.03 16.11 -17.20
CA PHE A 271 2.29 16.29 -15.95
C PHE A 271 2.39 17.74 -15.47
N GLY A 272 1.88 18.67 -16.29
CA GLY A 272 1.87 20.09 -15.98
C GLY A 272 0.98 20.45 -14.77
N PRO A 273 0.87 21.74 -14.42
CA PRO A 273 0.15 22.22 -13.23
C PRO A 273 -1.31 21.76 -13.09
N GLY A 274 -1.98 21.44 -14.21
CA GLY A 274 -3.35 20.92 -14.21
C GLY A 274 -3.48 19.39 -14.01
N LYS A 275 -2.36 18.66 -13.96
CA LYS A 275 -2.32 17.19 -13.85
C LYS A 275 -1.56 16.69 -12.59
N THR A 276 -1.32 17.57 -11.62
CA THR A 276 -0.64 17.20 -10.35
C THR A 276 -1.40 16.14 -9.57
N ASP A 277 -2.73 16.14 -9.66
CA ASP A 277 -3.55 15.12 -8.98
C ASP A 277 -3.34 13.73 -9.60
N LEU A 278 -3.17 13.67 -10.92
CA LEU A 278 -2.80 12.44 -11.63
C LEU A 278 -1.41 11.94 -11.20
N LEU A 279 -0.45 12.86 -11.01
CA LEU A 279 0.88 12.52 -10.48
C LEU A 279 0.84 11.96 -9.04
N ARG A 280 -0.20 12.28 -8.27
CA ARG A 280 -0.38 11.79 -6.90
C ARG A 280 -1.34 10.60 -6.79
N ALA A 281 -2.08 10.30 -7.85
CA ALA A 281 -3.01 9.19 -7.87
C ALA A 281 -2.28 7.83 -7.88
N ASN A 282 -2.90 6.84 -7.22
CA ASN A 282 -2.49 5.45 -7.33
C ASN A 282 -3.33 4.73 -8.41
N TYR A 283 -2.74 3.74 -9.08
CA TYR A 283 -3.39 3.03 -10.19
C TYR A 283 -3.40 1.50 -10.03
N ILE A 284 -3.19 1.01 -8.79
CA ILE A 284 -3.20 -0.44 -8.46
C ILE A 284 -4.58 -1.07 -8.55
N SER A 285 -5.65 -0.35 -8.21
CA SER A 285 -6.98 -0.95 -8.13
C SER A 285 -7.61 -1.07 -9.52
N SER A 286 -8.42 -2.11 -9.72
CA SER A 286 -9.25 -2.26 -10.92
C SER A 286 -10.32 -1.17 -11.03
N ILE A 287 -10.71 -0.60 -9.88
CA ILE A 287 -11.63 0.54 -9.78
C ILE A 287 -10.99 1.81 -10.38
N ASN A 288 -9.65 1.88 -10.45
CA ASN A 288 -8.91 3.01 -11.00
C ASN A 288 -8.58 2.85 -12.49
N ARG A 289 -9.35 2.05 -13.26
CA ARG A 289 -9.11 1.87 -14.71
C ARG A 289 -9.04 3.20 -15.47
N GLN A 290 -9.95 4.13 -15.18
CA GLN A 290 -9.97 5.45 -15.82
C GLN A 290 -8.71 6.25 -15.50
N ILE A 291 -8.29 6.28 -14.24
CA ILE A 291 -7.05 6.92 -13.80
C ILE A 291 -5.83 6.28 -14.49
N ARG A 292 -5.81 4.93 -14.60
CA ARG A 292 -4.73 4.20 -15.26
C ARG A 292 -4.64 4.54 -16.76
N GLN A 293 -5.77 4.63 -17.45
CA GLN A 293 -5.83 5.05 -18.85
C GLN A 293 -5.38 6.50 -19.04
N GLU A 294 -5.85 7.42 -18.20
CA GLU A 294 -5.43 8.83 -18.24
C GLU A 294 -3.94 9.00 -17.95
N MET A 295 -3.41 8.23 -16.98
CA MET A 295 -1.99 8.17 -16.67
C MET A 295 -1.18 7.71 -17.87
N ALA A 296 -1.57 6.60 -18.51
CA ALA A 296 -0.86 6.08 -19.65
C ALA A 296 -0.89 7.02 -20.86
N LEU A 297 -2.03 7.66 -21.14
CA LEU A 297 -2.14 8.70 -22.16
C LEU A 297 -1.20 9.87 -21.88
N THR A 298 -1.14 10.34 -20.63
CA THR A 298 -0.24 11.42 -20.23
C THR A 298 1.24 10.99 -20.33
N ILE A 299 1.57 9.75 -19.98
CA ILE A 299 2.93 9.22 -20.14
C ILE A 299 3.31 9.11 -21.64
N LYS A 300 2.38 8.74 -22.52
CA LYS A 300 2.63 8.76 -23.99
C LYS A 300 2.89 10.18 -24.50
N GLU A 301 2.18 11.17 -23.98
CA GLU A 301 2.44 12.59 -24.26
C GLU A 301 3.83 12.99 -23.78
N SER A 302 4.24 12.58 -22.56
CA SER A 302 5.61 12.79 -22.06
C SER A 302 6.65 12.14 -22.98
N ALA A 303 6.39 10.95 -23.51
CA ALA A 303 7.28 10.29 -24.47
C ALA A 303 7.42 11.11 -25.76
N HIS A 304 6.32 11.66 -26.30
CA HIS A 304 6.36 12.54 -27.47
C HIS A 304 7.19 13.80 -27.22
N ASN A 305 6.98 14.47 -26.08
CA ASN A 305 7.73 15.66 -25.69
C ASN A 305 9.23 15.33 -25.51
N THR A 306 9.54 14.18 -24.92
CA THR A 306 10.93 13.69 -24.75
C THR A 306 11.60 13.43 -26.10
N LYS A 307 10.87 12.90 -27.09
CA LYS A 307 11.37 12.71 -28.46
C LYS A 307 11.65 14.05 -29.14
N ALA A 308 10.77 15.04 -28.95
CA ALA A 308 10.93 16.38 -29.52
C ALA A 308 12.18 17.10 -28.99
N LEU A 309 12.64 16.75 -27.78
CA LEU A 309 13.92 17.21 -27.21
C LEU A 309 15.15 16.47 -27.76
N GLY A 310 14.98 15.50 -28.66
CA GLY A 310 16.06 14.73 -29.27
C GLY A 310 16.43 13.44 -28.53
N PHE A 311 15.72 13.06 -27.47
CA PHE A 311 16.01 11.85 -26.69
C PHE A 311 15.15 10.66 -27.13
N SER A 312 15.43 10.14 -28.32
CA SER A 312 14.59 9.11 -28.97
C SER A 312 14.54 7.80 -28.19
N GLU A 313 15.65 7.37 -27.62
CA GLU A 313 15.76 6.11 -26.88
C GLU A 313 15.06 6.20 -25.52
N ILE A 314 15.20 7.33 -24.82
CA ILE A 314 14.47 7.59 -23.56
C ILE A 314 12.96 7.65 -23.84
N SER A 315 12.57 8.32 -24.94
CA SER A 315 11.19 8.37 -25.39
C SER A 315 10.61 6.98 -25.65
N ALA A 316 11.35 6.10 -26.32
CA ALA A 316 10.92 4.73 -26.58
C ALA A 316 10.66 3.95 -25.28
N LEU A 317 11.52 4.12 -24.27
CA LEU A 317 11.38 3.49 -22.96
C LEU A 317 10.13 4.00 -22.21
N ILE A 318 9.91 5.32 -22.18
CA ILE A 318 8.71 5.95 -21.57
C ILE A 318 7.44 5.49 -22.29
N HIS A 319 7.47 5.41 -23.62
CA HIS A 319 6.34 4.95 -24.42
C HIS A 319 6.00 3.49 -24.11
N LYS A 320 7.00 2.60 -24.06
CA LYS A 320 6.79 1.19 -23.70
C LYS A 320 6.22 1.03 -22.29
N MET A 321 6.66 1.85 -21.31
CA MET A 321 6.04 1.90 -19.97
C MET A 321 4.54 2.19 -20.05
N ALA A 322 4.12 3.18 -20.85
CA ALA A 322 2.71 3.49 -21.00
C ALA A 322 1.89 2.36 -21.63
N LEU A 323 2.46 1.66 -22.62
CA LEU A 323 1.82 0.49 -23.24
C LEU A 323 1.65 -0.67 -22.26
N LEU A 324 2.64 -0.90 -21.37
CA LEU A 324 2.52 -1.89 -20.30
C LEU A 324 1.42 -1.52 -19.30
N LEU A 325 1.33 -0.23 -18.95
CA LEU A 325 0.33 0.30 -18.03
C LEU A 325 -1.11 0.16 -18.58
N GLU A 326 -1.30 0.32 -19.88
CA GLU A 326 -2.58 0.10 -20.57
C GLU A 326 -2.90 -1.36 -20.87
N HIS A 327 -1.96 -2.27 -20.62
CA HIS A 327 -2.08 -3.67 -21.01
C HIS A 327 -2.23 -3.84 -22.53
N SER A 328 -1.47 -3.06 -23.31
CA SER A 328 -1.54 -3.08 -24.78
C SER A 328 -0.32 -3.72 -25.45
N THR A 329 0.65 -4.21 -24.68
CA THR A 329 1.86 -4.88 -25.19
C THR A 329 2.20 -6.06 -24.28
N PRO A 330 2.74 -7.18 -24.82
CA PRO A 330 3.15 -8.32 -24.01
C PRO A 330 4.40 -8.02 -23.18
N LEU A 331 4.58 -8.80 -22.10
CA LEU A 331 5.80 -8.84 -21.32
C LEU A 331 6.83 -9.77 -21.98
N GLU A 332 7.60 -9.21 -22.89
CA GLU A 332 8.74 -9.86 -23.56
C GLU A 332 10.01 -9.83 -22.66
N ASP A 333 10.89 -10.82 -22.83
CA ASP A 333 12.16 -10.96 -22.09
C ASP A 333 13.28 -10.01 -22.59
N ASP A 334 12.99 -9.14 -23.56
CA ASP A 334 13.97 -8.19 -24.08
C ASP A 334 14.30 -7.08 -23.06
N ALA A 335 15.52 -6.54 -23.14
CA ALA A 335 16.01 -5.59 -22.16
C ALA A 335 15.16 -4.30 -22.08
N GLN A 336 14.56 -3.84 -23.18
CA GLN A 336 13.72 -2.64 -23.20
C GLN A 336 12.40 -2.88 -22.47
N THR A 337 11.75 -4.03 -22.69
CA THR A 337 10.53 -4.39 -21.95
C THR A 337 10.80 -4.55 -20.45
N VAL A 338 11.89 -5.20 -20.07
CA VAL A 338 12.27 -5.35 -18.66
C VAL A 338 12.60 -4.00 -18.02
N ALA A 339 13.28 -3.10 -18.74
CA ALA A 339 13.59 -1.75 -18.28
C ALA A 339 12.32 -0.89 -18.10
N ALA A 340 11.41 -0.90 -19.08
CA ALA A 340 10.13 -0.19 -19.01
C ALA A 340 9.27 -0.70 -17.85
N SER A 341 9.27 -2.02 -17.63
CA SER A 341 8.57 -2.64 -16.52
C SER A 341 9.20 -2.29 -15.16
N SER A 342 10.53 -2.14 -15.11
CA SER A 342 11.24 -1.66 -13.92
C SER A 342 10.87 -0.21 -13.59
N LEU A 343 10.80 0.66 -14.60
CA LEU A 343 10.36 2.05 -14.43
C LEU A 343 8.93 2.12 -13.89
N MET A 344 8.01 1.35 -14.48
CA MET A 344 6.63 1.23 -13.99
C MET A 344 6.56 0.74 -12.54
N ALA A 345 7.34 -0.30 -12.20
CA ALA A 345 7.37 -0.87 -10.86
C ALA A 345 7.90 0.12 -9.81
N ALA A 346 8.95 0.89 -10.15
CA ALA A 346 9.52 1.91 -9.29
C ALA A 346 8.53 3.06 -9.01
N ASP A 347 7.92 3.59 -10.06
CA ASP A 347 6.89 4.64 -9.97
C ASP A 347 5.70 4.17 -9.12
N LEU A 348 5.20 2.97 -9.40
CA LEU A 348 4.11 2.36 -8.65
C LEU A 348 4.44 2.24 -7.15
N MET A 349 5.62 1.72 -6.83
CA MET A 349 6.04 1.52 -5.45
C MET A 349 6.15 2.85 -4.69
N ASP A 350 6.68 3.91 -5.31
CA ASP A 350 6.78 5.23 -4.65
C ASP A 350 5.41 5.82 -4.36
N ARG A 351 4.50 5.79 -5.34
CA ARG A 351 3.13 6.30 -5.20
C ARG A 351 2.37 5.66 -4.04
N ILE A 352 2.58 4.36 -3.85
CA ILE A 352 1.88 3.60 -2.80
C ILE A 352 2.56 3.78 -1.45
N CYS A 353 3.86 3.49 -1.40
CA CYS A 353 4.56 3.35 -0.13
C CYS A 353 5.01 4.68 0.46
N TYR A 354 5.08 5.76 -0.33
CA TYR A 354 5.53 7.08 0.11
C TYR A 354 4.52 8.19 -0.18
N TYR A 355 3.23 7.84 -0.15
CA TYR A 355 2.12 8.77 -0.37
C TYR A 355 2.15 9.95 0.63
N GLY A 356 1.91 11.17 0.14
CA GLY A 356 1.85 12.37 0.99
C GLY A 356 3.20 12.80 1.60
N GLY A 357 4.32 12.30 1.08
CA GLY A 357 5.66 12.66 1.54
C GLY A 357 6.14 11.89 2.78
N HIS A 358 5.47 10.80 3.15
CA HIS A 358 5.85 9.95 4.26
C HIS A 358 5.73 8.47 3.92
N TRP A 359 6.66 7.66 4.43
CA TRP A 359 6.58 6.20 4.35
C TRP A 359 5.32 5.66 5.05
N ASN A 360 4.53 4.84 4.35
CA ASN A 360 3.32 4.21 4.84
C ASN A 360 3.48 2.68 4.98
N PRO A 361 3.61 2.14 6.20
CA PRO A 361 3.79 0.71 6.42
C PRO A 361 2.57 -0.16 6.05
N ARG A 362 1.35 0.38 6.02
CA ARG A 362 0.16 -0.36 5.56
C ARG A 362 0.17 -0.49 4.04
N ALA A 363 0.65 0.52 3.36
CA ALA A 363 0.75 0.53 1.92
C ALA A 363 1.79 -0.50 1.42
N SER A 364 2.90 -0.70 2.16
CA SER A 364 3.85 -1.78 1.87
C SER A 364 3.24 -3.17 2.08
N TYR A 365 2.40 -3.36 3.11
CA TYR A 365 1.63 -4.60 3.30
C TYR A 365 0.67 -4.87 2.15
N LEU A 366 -0.05 -3.84 1.71
CA LEU A 366 -0.97 -3.91 0.58
C LEU A 366 -0.23 -4.31 -0.71
N LEU A 367 0.91 -3.66 -0.99
CA LEU A 367 1.73 -3.98 -2.14
C LEU A 367 2.21 -5.43 -2.14
N LEU A 368 2.75 -5.93 -1.02
CA LEU A 368 3.12 -7.34 -0.86
C LEU A 368 1.92 -8.29 -1.06
N THR A 369 0.74 -7.91 -0.60
CA THR A 369 -0.48 -8.71 -0.77
C THR A 369 -0.91 -8.78 -2.23
N LYS A 370 -0.87 -7.66 -2.95
CA LYS A 370 -1.21 -7.57 -4.37
C LYS A 370 -0.22 -8.34 -5.24
N ILE A 371 1.07 -8.31 -4.92
CA ILE A 371 2.05 -9.12 -5.65
C ILE A 371 1.78 -10.61 -5.42
N ARG A 372 1.59 -11.03 -4.16
CA ARG A 372 1.33 -12.45 -3.82
C ARG A 372 0.10 -13.01 -4.52
N SER A 373 -0.97 -12.23 -4.62
CA SER A 373 -2.22 -12.64 -5.27
C SER A 373 -2.15 -12.60 -6.80
N GLY A 374 -1.05 -12.11 -7.38
CA GLY A 374 -0.93 -11.94 -8.83
C GLY A 374 -1.71 -10.78 -9.40
N ALA A 375 -2.10 -9.80 -8.58
CA ALA A 375 -2.76 -8.59 -9.06
C ALA A 375 -1.81 -7.63 -9.81
N LEU A 376 -0.49 -7.91 -9.76
CA LEU A 376 0.55 -7.13 -10.44
C LEU A 376 1.27 -7.93 -11.56
N LYS A 377 0.58 -8.87 -12.21
CA LYS A 377 1.13 -9.68 -13.31
C LYS A 377 1.47 -8.89 -14.58
N GLN A 378 1.08 -7.62 -14.65
CA GLN A 378 1.53 -6.66 -15.66
C GLN A 378 2.98 -6.18 -15.45
N ILE A 379 3.61 -6.49 -14.31
CA ILE A 379 5.04 -6.24 -14.09
C ILE A 379 5.81 -7.50 -14.50
N HIS A 380 6.96 -7.32 -15.14
CA HIS A 380 7.82 -8.40 -15.59
C HIS A 380 8.31 -9.25 -14.40
N PRO A 381 8.28 -10.59 -14.48
CA PRO A 381 8.67 -11.45 -13.37
C PRO A 381 10.15 -11.35 -12.99
N ASN A 382 11.03 -10.89 -13.90
CA ASN A 382 12.43 -10.59 -13.57
C ASN A 382 12.60 -9.28 -12.77
N VAL A 383 11.57 -8.43 -12.68
CA VAL A 383 11.63 -7.14 -11.97
C VAL A 383 11.09 -7.24 -10.55
N LEU A 384 9.95 -7.90 -10.37
CA LEU A 384 9.29 -8.05 -9.07
C LEU A 384 10.18 -8.55 -7.92
N PRO A 385 11.09 -9.53 -8.10
CA PRO A 385 11.89 -10.04 -7.02
C PRO A 385 12.83 -8.97 -6.46
N TYR A 386 13.42 -8.14 -7.33
CA TYR A 386 14.29 -7.04 -6.93
C TYR A 386 13.51 -5.89 -6.29
N LEU A 387 12.31 -5.57 -6.81
CA LEU A 387 11.41 -4.61 -6.17
C LEU A 387 11.03 -5.05 -4.75
N ILE A 388 10.69 -6.34 -4.58
CA ILE A 388 10.35 -6.91 -3.28
C ILE A 388 11.56 -6.91 -2.36
N LYS A 389 12.74 -7.32 -2.85
CA LYS A 389 13.98 -7.28 -2.07
C LYS A 389 14.25 -5.88 -1.53
N PHE A 390 14.15 -4.87 -2.39
CA PHE A 390 14.29 -3.47 -2.01
C PHE A 390 13.22 -3.04 -0.98
N LEU A 391 11.96 -3.43 -1.18
CA LEU A 391 10.87 -3.15 -0.26
C LEU A 391 11.08 -3.81 1.12
N VAL A 392 11.54 -5.06 1.18
CA VAL A 392 11.75 -5.76 2.46
C VAL A 392 12.99 -5.27 3.21
N GLU A 393 14.02 -4.79 2.52
CA GLU A 393 15.11 -4.02 3.14
C GLU A 393 14.58 -2.73 3.78
N SER A 394 13.68 -2.03 3.08
CA SER A 394 12.99 -0.83 3.58
C SER A 394 12.09 -1.17 4.77
N ILE A 395 11.38 -2.29 4.75
CA ILE A 395 10.59 -2.75 5.89
C ILE A 395 11.54 -3.02 7.06
N GLY A 396 12.61 -3.78 6.86
CA GLY A 396 13.54 -4.19 7.92
C GLY A 396 14.24 -3.04 8.65
N SER A 397 14.53 -1.91 7.97
CA SER A 397 15.26 -0.79 8.57
C SER A 397 14.38 0.26 9.26
N ARG A 398 13.06 0.12 9.23
CA ARG A 398 12.14 1.19 9.65
C ARG A 398 12.18 1.48 11.15
N LYS A 399 11.86 2.72 11.51
CA LYS A 399 11.74 3.13 12.92
C LYS A 399 10.47 2.52 13.55
N PRO A 400 10.54 1.90 14.74
CA PRO A 400 9.38 1.44 15.52
C PRO A 400 8.24 2.45 15.67
N ALA A 401 8.58 3.74 15.73
CA ALA A 401 7.62 4.84 15.87
C ALA A 401 6.58 4.90 14.75
N CYS A 402 6.89 4.34 13.56
CA CYS A 402 5.97 4.29 12.43
C CYS A 402 4.84 3.26 12.61
N LEU A 403 4.94 2.35 13.59
CA LEU A 403 3.98 1.26 13.80
C LEU A 403 3.23 1.30 15.12
N LEU A 404 3.72 2.08 16.09
CA LEU A 404 3.14 2.14 17.42
C LEU A 404 2.85 3.58 17.85
N SER A 405 1.66 3.76 18.42
CA SER A 405 1.28 5.02 19.06
C SER A 405 2.26 5.37 20.18
N LYS A 406 2.40 6.67 20.49
CA LYS A 406 3.28 7.13 21.57
C LYS A 406 2.90 6.49 22.92
N ARG A 407 1.60 6.27 23.16
CA ARG A 407 1.09 5.62 24.37
C ARG A 407 1.64 4.20 24.53
N LEU A 408 1.50 3.34 23.51
CA LEU A 408 1.98 1.96 23.57
C LEU A 408 3.51 1.88 23.68
N ARG A 409 4.22 2.82 23.06
CA ARG A 409 5.70 2.91 23.19
C ARG A 409 6.17 3.27 24.58
N LEU A 410 5.34 3.98 25.36
CA LEU A 410 5.66 4.41 26.72
C LEU A 410 5.16 3.45 27.79
N ASP A 411 4.38 2.43 27.41
CA ASP A 411 3.86 1.42 28.33
C ASP A 411 5.02 0.64 28.99
N PRO A 412 5.16 0.68 30.33
CA PRO A 412 6.26 0.00 31.03
C PRO A 412 6.27 -1.51 30.83
N MET A 413 5.10 -2.15 30.80
CA MET A 413 4.98 -3.61 30.67
C MET A 413 5.43 -4.06 29.29
N LEU A 414 4.94 -3.39 28.23
CA LEU A 414 5.33 -3.70 26.86
C LEU A 414 6.83 -3.46 26.62
N ARG A 415 7.40 -2.42 27.26
CA ARG A 415 8.85 -2.15 27.19
C ARG A 415 9.68 -3.24 27.87
N VAL A 416 9.23 -3.75 29.01
CA VAL A 416 9.91 -4.86 29.70
C VAL A 416 9.85 -6.13 28.85
N ALA A 417 8.68 -6.48 28.31
CA ALA A 417 8.52 -7.63 27.41
C ALA A 417 9.42 -7.50 26.17
N ALA A 418 9.45 -6.33 25.53
CA ALA A 418 10.33 -6.05 24.41
C ALA A 418 11.82 -6.16 24.76
N ALA A 419 12.21 -5.67 25.94
CA ALA A 419 13.60 -5.78 26.41
C ALA A 419 14.00 -7.23 26.69
N GLN A 420 13.11 -8.04 27.27
CA GLN A 420 13.33 -9.47 27.51
C GLN A 420 13.47 -10.24 26.20
N ALA A 421 12.58 -10.00 25.24
CA ALA A 421 12.63 -10.62 23.91
C ALA A 421 13.97 -10.34 23.19
N ARG A 422 14.50 -9.12 23.29
CA ARG A 422 15.79 -8.75 22.67
C ARG A 422 17.02 -9.40 23.34
N LYS A 423 16.88 -9.90 24.58
CA LYS A 423 17.95 -10.61 25.29
C LYS A 423 18.17 -12.02 24.74
N ILE A 424 17.26 -12.57 23.94
CA ILE A 424 17.43 -13.88 23.32
C ILE A 424 18.69 -13.86 22.42
N ARG A 425 19.64 -14.73 22.74
CA ARG A 425 20.93 -14.85 22.05
C ARG A 425 20.93 -16.07 21.13
N PRO A 426 21.61 -15.99 19.98
CA PRO A 426 21.89 -17.16 19.17
C PRO A 426 22.84 -18.10 19.92
N GLY A 427 22.62 -19.40 19.78
CA GLY A 427 23.53 -20.47 20.19
C GLY A 427 24.69 -20.66 19.21
N ARG A 428 25.53 -21.69 19.46
CA ARG A 428 26.79 -21.94 18.73
C ARG A 428 26.66 -22.14 17.22
N HIS A 429 25.52 -22.68 16.76
CA HIS A 429 25.23 -22.97 15.35
C HIS A 429 24.09 -22.11 14.79
N GLU A 430 23.69 -21.07 15.53
CA GLU A 430 22.62 -20.17 15.15
C GLU A 430 23.19 -18.82 14.74
N LYS A 431 22.56 -18.15 13.79
CA LYS A 431 22.90 -16.79 13.38
C LYS A 431 21.70 -15.87 13.47
N ARG A 432 21.95 -14.60 13.82
CA ARG A 432 20.96 -13.53 13.68
C ARG A 432 20.91 -13.12 12.21
N VAL A 433 19.70 -13.05 11.66
CA VAL A 433 19.47 -12.68 10.26
C VAL A 433 18.47 -11.53 10.22
N GLU A 434 18.62 -10.65 9.24
CA GLU A 434 17.63 -9.59 8.99
C GLU A 434 16.40 -10.16 8.28
N ILE A 435 15.25 -9.51 8.42
CA ILE A 435 14.00 -9.94 7.75
C ILE A 435 14.20 -10.03 6.23
N SER A 436 14.96 -9.09 5.65
CA SER A 436 15.30 -9.03 4.23
C SER A 436 16.24 -10.14 3.77
N ALA A 437 16.88 -10.86 4.68
CA ALA A 437 17.86 -11.91 4.41
C ALA A 437 17.32 -13.32 4.68
N LEU A 438 16.01 -13.45 4.90
CA LEU A 438 15.34 -14.76 5.00
C LEU A 438 15.31 -15.47 3.64
N GLU A 439 15.67 -16.74 3.63
CA GLU A 439 15.67 -17.60 2.44
C GLU A 439 14.97 -18.92 2.71
N PRO A 440 14.29 -19.52 1.71
CA PRO A 440 13.68 -20.84 1.86
C PRO A 440 14.69 -21.91 2.29
N GLY A 441 14.32 -22.72 3.27
CA GLY A 441 15.16 -23.76 3.88
C GLY A 441 15.89 -23.32 5.15
N MET A 442 15.89 -22.03 5.51
CA MET A 442 16.38 -21.59 6.82
C MET A 442 15.48 -22.15 7.94
N ARG A 443 16.05 -22.63 9.04
CA ARG A 443 15.28 -23.08 10.21
C ARG A 443 15.25 -22.01 11.27
N LEU A 444 14.07 -21.48 11.58
CA LEU A 444 13.83 -20.58 12.70
C LEU A 444 13.93 -21.38 14.01
N THR A 445 14.96 -21.16 14.81
CA THR A 445 15.21 -21.97 16.03
C THR A 445 14.69 -21.34 17.31
N LYS A 446 14.26 -20.07 17.25
CA LYS A 446 13.68 -19.32 18.38
C LYS A 446 12.35 -18.70 17.96
N PRO A 447 11.37 -18.54 18.87
CA PRO A 447 10.09 -17.97 18.50
C PRO A 447 10.22 -16.52 18.04
N LEU A 448 9.38 -16.13 17.08
CA LEU A 448 9.20 -14.72 16.73
C LEU A 448 8.13 -14.14 17.64
N LEU A 449 8.50 -13.09 18.36
CA LEU A 449 7.60 -12.41 19.30
C LEU A 449 7.24 -11.03 18.77
N SER A 450 5.99 -10.68 18.95
CA SER A 450 5.43 -9.35 18.70
C SER A 450 5.95 -8.31 19.71
N PHE A 451 5.46 -7.07 19.58
CA PHE A 451 5.74 -6.01 20.56
C PHE A 451 5.27 -6.34 21.98
N ASP A 452 4.09 -6.95 22.12
CA ASP A 452 3.46 -7.29 23.40
C ASP A 452 3.92 -8.63 23.98
N GLY A 453 4.84 -9.33 23.30
CA GLY A 453 5.37 -10.62 23.73
C GLY A 453 4.53 -11.82 23.28
N SER A 454 3.42 -11.59 22.57
CA SER A 454 2.69 -12.68 21.92
C SER A 454 3.54 -13.38 20.87
N VAL A 455 3.35 -14.69 20.74
CA VAL A 455 4.07 -15.53 19.79
C VAL A 455 3.47 -15.34 18.40
N LEU A 456 4.24 -14.78 17.48
CA LEU A 456 3.88 -14.64 16.07
C LEU A 456 4.16 -15.92 15.29
N LEU A 457 5.33 -16.53 15.54
CA LEU A 457 5.74 -17.81 14.98
C LEU A 457 6.45 -18.63 16.06
N SER A 458 6.14 -19.91 16.14
CA SER A 458 6.79 -20.85 17.06
C SER A 458 8.25 -21.09 16.67
N SER A 459 9.04 -21.61 17.61
CA SER A 459 10.39 -22.11 17.31
C SER A 459 10.35 -23.39 16.49
N ASP A 460 11.53 -23.75 15.97
CA ASP A 460 11.80 -24.99 15.25
C ASP A 460 11.00 -25.18 13.97
N LEU A 461 10.76 -24.08 13.26
CA LEU A 461 10.07 -24.07 11.96
C LEU A 461 11.08 -23.93 10.81
N THR A 462 11.00 -24.83 9.83
CA THR A 462 11.68 -24.62 8.54
C THR A 462 10.88 -23.61 7.72
N LEU A 463 11.55 -22.57 7.25
CA LEU A 463 10.94 -21.49 6.51
C LEU A 463 10.82 -21.87 5.03
N ASP A 464 9.60 -21.94 4.51
CA ASP A 464 9.33 -22.01 3.08
C ASP A 464 9.06 -20.61 2.50
N SER A 465 8.88 -20.55 1.18
CA SER A 465 8.59 -19.31 0.45
C SER A 465 7.33 -18.59 0.96
N ASP A 466 6.27 -19.32 1.34
CA ASP A 466 5.01 -18.72 1.79
C ASP A 466 5.13 -18.14 3.21
N LEU A 467 5.80 -18.87 4.09
CA LEU A 467 6.02 -18.46 5.47
C LEU A 467 6.90 -17.22 5.54
N ILE A 468 7.97 -17.17 4.75
CA ILE A 468 8.82 -15.97 4.65
C ILE A 468 7.99 -14.79 4.15
N TRP A 469 7.13 -14.99 3.15
CA TRP A 469 6.25 -13.94 2.65
C TRP A 469 5.32 -13.40 3.73
N ARG A 470 4.72 -14.28 4.54
CA ARG A 470 3.87 -13.88 5.67
C ARG A 470 4.68 -13.12 6.71
N VAL A 471 5.92 -13.51 6.99
CA VAL A 471 6.82 -12.74 7.87
C VAL A 471 7.07 -11.35 7.32
N TRP A 472 7.32 -11.20 6.02
CA TRP A 472 7.49 -9.88 5.37
C TRP A 472 6.23 -9.01 5.43
N GLN A 473 5.06 -9.61 5.22
CA GLN A 473 3.77 -8.95 5.38
C GLN A 473 3.55 -8.52 6.84
N LEU A 474 3.67 -9.41 7.80
CA LEU A 474 3.54 -9.09 9.24
C LEU A 474 4.53 -8.01 9.65
N ALA A 475 5.78 -8.13 9.21
CA ALA A 475 6.80 -7.12 9.43
C ALA A 475 6.41 -5.78 8.82
N SER A 476 5.59 -5.68 7.78
CA SER A 476 5.16 -4.36 7.29
C SER A 476 4.31 -3.60 8.30
N ILE A 477 3.50 -4.29 9.11
CA ILE A 477 2.47 -3.64 9.96
C ILE A 477 2.68 -3.83 11.45
N GLN A 478 3.57 -4.71 11.88
CA GLN A 478 3.81 -5.03 13.29
C GLN A 478 5.29 -4.99 13.65
N ILE A 479 5.59 -4.66 14.91
CA ILE A 479 6.97 -4.73 15.43
C ILE A 479 7.26 -6.16 15.84
N ILE A 480 8.37 -6.69 15.32
CA ILE A 480 8.95 -7.97 15.70
C ILE A 480 10.08 -7.67 16.70
N ASN A 481 9.93 -8.11 17.94
CA ASN A 481 10.85 -7.78 19.04
C ASN A 481 12.08 -8.68 19.10
N THR A 482 11.93 -9.93 18.69
CA THR A 482 13.04 -10.89 18.65
C THR A 482 13.84 -10.74 17.36
N HIS A 483 15.15 -10.93 17.45
CA HIS A 483 15.95 -11.14 16.25
C HIS A 483 15.51 -12.45 15.59
N LEU A 484 15.47 -12.50 14.26
CA LEU A 484 15.34 -13.77 13.55
C LEU A 484 16.62 -14.57 13.80
N ILE A 485 16.49 -15.64 14.57
CA ILE A 485 17.61 -16.54 14.88
C ILE A 485 17.35 -17.81 14.10
N VAL A 486 18.25 -18.09 13.16
CA VAL A 486 18.13 -19.24 12.26
C VAL A 486 19.36 -20.12 12.33
N ALA A 487 19.17 -21.41 12.12
CA ALA A 487 20.23 -22.36 11.78
C ALA A 487 20.15 -22.64 10.27
N GLN A 488 21.31 -22.84 9.62
CA GLN A 488 21.28 -23.48 8.31
C GLN A 488 20.96 -24.95 8.51
N VAL A 489 19.99 -25.44 7.74
CA VAL A 489 19.77 -26.87 7.60
C VAL A 489 20.81 -27.33 6.59
N ASP A 490 21.80 -28.10 7.05
CA ASP A 490 22.71 -28.79 6.12
C ASP A 490 21.83 -29.62 5.18
N ARG A 491 21.93 -29.33 3.87
CA ARG A 491 21.22 -30.06 2.82
C ARG A 491 21.85 -31.41 2.56
#